data_AF-A0A0B1SIY4-F1
#
_entry.id   AF-A0A0B1SIY4-F1
#
_cell.length_a   1.000
_cell.length_b   1.000
_cell.length_c   1.000
_cell.angle_alpha   90.00
_cell.angle_beta   90.00
_cell.angle_gamma   90.00
#
_symmetry.space_group_name_H-M   'P 1'
#
loop_
_entity.id
_entity.type
_entity.pdbx_description
1 polymer ?
#
loop_
_entity_poly.entity_id
_entity_poly.type
_entity_poly.pdbx_seq_one_letter_code
_entity_poly.pdbx_strand_id
1 'polypeptide(L)'
;MFGTTRIPRKGCDELRYGHTNENQARHIVVIHNGHVFKMPVLNSTGQPLSVSALKSLLQEIIRKSPEMQAYPVGIVSSDKRDRWAEMYLQLEAHPKNSNSLRCIEDAL
;
A
#
# COMPACT_ATOMS: atom_id res chain seq x y z
N MET A 1 -8.73 4.86 12.19
CA MET A 1 -8.83 3.43 11.83
C MET A 1 -7.55 3.08 11.08
N PHE A 2 -6.85 2.03 11.48
CA PHE A 2 -5.56 1.61 10.91
C PHE A 2 -5.69 0.23 10.26
N GLY A 3 -4.80 -0.09 9.32
CA GLY A 3 -4.74 -1.41 8.68
C GLY A 3 -5.95 -1.78 7.82
N THR A 4 -6.82 -0.82 7.48
CA THR A 4 -8.12 -1.09 6.87
C THR A 4 -8.14 -0.59 5.44
N THR A 5 -8.53 -1.46 4.50
CA THR A 5 -8.57 -1.13 3.07
C THR A 5 -9.91 -1.53 2.46
N ARG A 6 -10.43 -0.68 1.58
CA ARG A 6 -11.60 -0.96 0.73
C ARG A 6 -11.16 -1.70 -0.52
N ILE A 7 -11.56 -2.96 -0.64
CA ILE A 7 -11.24 -3.82 -1.78
C ILE A 7 -12.32 -3.66 -2.84
N PRO A 8 -11.97 -3.31 -4.09
CA PRO A 8 -12.96 -3.13 -5.14
C PRO A 8 -13.56 -4.47 -5.56
N ARG A 9 -14.88 -4.48 -5.75
CA ARG A 9 -15.65 -5.63 -6.24
C ARG A 9 -16.77 -5.13 -7.14
N LYS A 10 -17.15 -5.93 -8.12
CA LYS A 10 -18.25 -5.59 -9.02
C LYS A 10 -19.56 -5.51 -8.23
N GLY A 11 -20.33 -4.44 -8.41
CA GLY A 11 -21.59 -4.21 -7.72
C GLY A 11 -21.46 -3.64 -6.31
N CYS A 12 -20.70 -4.28 -5.42
CA CYS A 12 -20.51 -3.81 -4.04
C CYS A 12 -19.11 -4.13 -3.50
N ASP A 13 -18.33 -3.08 -3.22
CA ASP A 13 -17.00 -3.21 -2.64
C ASP A 13 -17.00 -3.83 -1.25
N GLU A 14 -15.87 -4.42 -0.87
CA GLU A 14 -15.67 -5.06 0.42
C GLU A 14 -14.75 -4.22 1.31
N LEU A 15 -15.01 -4.18 2.61
CA LEU A 15 -14.11 -3.60 3.60
C LEU A 15 -13.31 -4.70 4.28
N ARG A 16 -12.00 -4.63 4.19
CA ARG A 16 -11.09 -5.51 4.90
C ARG A 16 -10.50 -4.78 6.09
N TYR A 17 -10.92 -5.16 7.28
CA TYR A 17 -10.53 -4.50 8.53
C TYR A 17 -9.14 -4.94 9.00
N GLY A 18 -8.34 -3.99 9.44
CA GLY A 18 -6.99 -4.29 9.95
C GLY A 18 -7.00 -5.12 11.23
N HIS A 19 -8.03 -4.98 12.06
CA HIS A 19 -8.14 -5.75 13.30
C HIS A 19 -8.40 -7.25 13.07
N THR A 20 -8.96 -7.62 11.91
CA THR A 20 -9.25 -9.01 11.55
C THR A 20 -8.09 -9.68 10.83
N ASN A 21 -7.00 -8.96 10.54
CA ASN A 21 -5.82 -9.54 9.93
C ASN A 21 -5.03 -10.35 10.96
N GLU A 22 -4.85 -11.64 10.67
CA GLU A 22 -4.07 -12.58 11.50
C GLU A 22 -2.62 -12.11 11.71
N ASN A 23 -2.06 -11.40 10.71
CA ASN A 23 -0.77 -10.75 10.80
C ASN A 23 -0.98 -9.24 11.00
N GLN A 24 -0.70 -8.75 12.20
CA GLN A 24 -0.62 -7.30 12.43
C GLN A 24 0.51 -6.73 11.57
N ALA A 25 0.13 -5.89 10.60
CA ALA A 25 1.11 -5.22 9.77
C ALA A 25 2.02 -4.33 10.61
N ARG A 26 3.28 -4.22 10.18
CA ARG A 26 4.33 -3.44 10.87
C ARG A 26 4.90 -2.34 9.97
N HIS A 27 4.27 -2.11 8.83
CA HIS A 27 4.71 -1.19 7.80
C HIS A 27 3.57 -0.24 7.43
N ILE A 28 3.96 0.91 6.91
CA ILE A 28 3.09 1.78 6.13
C ILE A 28 3.45 1.70 4.66
N VAL A 29 2.58 2.24 3.81
CA VAL A 29 2.92 2.59 2.44
C VAL A 29 3.24 4.08 2.36
N VAL A 30 4.34 4.41 1.70
CA VAL A 30 4.71 5.78 1.36
C VAL A 30 4.62 5.94 -0.15
N ILE A 31 3.91 6.97 -0.61
CA ILE A 31 3.82 7.32 -2.03
C ILE A 31 4.60 8.62 -2.24
N HIS A 32 5.61 8.57 -3.11
CA HIS A 32 6.40 9.75 -3.48
C HIS A 32 6.61 9.77 -4.99
N ASN A 33 6.28 10.89 -5.64
CA ASN A 33 6.41 11.04 -7.10
C ASN A 33 5.76 9.89 -7.90
N GLY A 34 4.61 9.39 -7.45
CA GLY A 34 3.87 8.28 -8.09
C GLY A 34 4.47 6.89 -7.87
N HIS A 35 5.58 6.77 -7.14
CA HIS A 35 6.18 5.51 -6.72
C HIS A 35 5.62 5.07 -5.36
N VAL A 36 5.44 3.77 -5.18
CA VAL A 36 4.86 3.17 -3.96
C VAL A 36 5.95 2.39 -3.22
N PHE A 37 6.16 2.69 -1.94
CA PHE A 37 7.19 2.08 -1.10
C PHE A 37 6.59 1.45 0.15
N LYS A 38 7.06 0.25 0.50
CA LYS A 38 6.84 -0.36 1.81
C LYS A 38 7.87 0.21 2.79
N MET A 39 7.43 0.80 3.89
CA MET A 39 8.32 1.33 4.93
C MET A 39 7.97 0.72 6.29
N PRO A 40 8.89 0.00 6.97
CA PRO A 40 8.64 -0.48 8.33
C PRO A 40 8.53 0.70 9.29
N VAL A 41 7.60 0.61 10.24
CA VAL A 41 7.42 1.61 11.31
C VAL A 41 7.45 0.98 12.70
N LEU A 42 7.26 -0.34 12.78
CA LEU A 42 7.44 -1.13 13.99
C LEU A 42 8.60 -2.13 13.79
N ASN A 43 9.36 -2.39 14.86
CA ASN A 43 10.41 -3.40 14.87
C ASN A 43 9.84 -4.83 15.03
N SER A 44 10.71 -5.83 15.14
CA SER A 44 10.31 -7.24 15.31
C SER A 44 9.53 -7.52 16.60
N THR A 45 9.68 -6.68 17.63
CA THR A 45 8.95 -6.79 18.90
C THR A 45 7.66 -5.96 18.92
N GLY A 46 7.30 -5.31 17.81
CA GLY A 46 6.09 -4.49 17.69
C GLY A 46 6.23 -3.07 18.24
N GLN A 47 7.43 -2.64 18.65
CA GLN A 47 7.66 -1.28 19.14
C GLN A 47 7.95 -0.31 17.99
N PRO A 48 7.53 0.97 18.09
CA PRO A 48 7.85 2.00 17.11
C PRO A 48 9.35 2.16 16.89
N LEU A 49 9.75 2.36 15.63
CA LEU A 49 11.10 2.78 15.30
C LEU A 49 11.38 4.20 15.84
N SER A 50 12.65 4.51 16.09
CA SER A 50 13.04 5.86 16.52
C SER A 50 12.75 6.89 15.44
N VAL A 51 12.51 8.14 15.85
CA VAL A 51 12.31 9.26 14.93
C VAL A 51 13.49 9.40 13.95
N SER A 52 14.72 9.17 14.41
CA SER A 52 15.91 9.19 13.56
C SER A 52 15.88 8.11 12.48
N ALA A 53 15.50 6.87 12.84
CA ALA A 53 15.38 5.77 11.88
C ALA A 53 14.29 6.04 10.84
N LEU A 54 13.11 6.50 11.27
CA LEU A 54 12.02 6.88 10.38
C LEU A 54 12.44 8.00 9.40
N LYS A 55 13.15 9.02 9.90
CA LYS A 55 13.68 10.10 9.05
C LYS A 55 14.65 9.58 8.00
N SER A 56 15.57 8.69 8.37
CA SER A 56 16.53 8.09 7.43
C SER A 56 15.83 7.28 6.34
N LEU A 57 14.82 6.49 6.69
CA LEU A 57 14.02 5.71 5.72
C LEU A 57 13.27 6.63 4.74
N LEU A 58 12.67 7.71 5.22
CA LEU A 58 11.99 8.70 4.37
C LEU A 58 12.97 9.40 3.42
N GLN A 59 14.15 9.79 3.90
CA GLN A 59 15.21 10.36 3.07
C GLN A 59 15.66 9.38 1.97
N GLU A 60 15.74 8.09 2.29
CA GLU A 60 16.06 7.06 1.31
C GLU A 60 14.98 6.94 0.22
N ILE A 61 13.69 7.00 0.61
CA ILE A 61 12.56 6.98 -0.32
C ILE A 61 12.61 8.17 -1.29
N ILE A 62 12.86 9.38 -0.77
CA ILE A 62 13.00 10.60 -1.58
C ILE A 62 14.14 10.42 -2.58
N ARG A 63 15.30 9.93 -2.13
CA ARG A 63 16.47 9.68 -3.00
C ARG A 63 16.20 8.61 -4.07
N LYS A 64 15.37 7.61 -3.77
CA LYS A 64 15.00 6.52 -4.69
C LYS A 64 13.94 6.91 -5.73
N SER A 65 13.24 8.03 -5.53
CA SER A 65 12.18 8.49 -6.44
C SER A 65 12.33 9.98 -6.76
N PRO A 66 13.47 10.41 -7.35
CA PRO A 66 13.74 11.82 -7.64
C PRO A 66 12.78 12.38 -8.70
N GLU A 67 12.39 11.55 -9.66
CA GLU A 67 11.52 11.92 -10.78
C GLU A 67 10.11 11.35 -10.62
N MET A 68 9.14 11.98 -11.29
CA MET A 68 7.76 11.47 -11.38
C MET A 68 7.68 10.16 -12.17
N GLN A 69 6.93 9.20 -11.64
CA GLN A 69 6.59 7.98 -12.35
C GLN A 69 5.70 8.32 -13.55
N ALA A 70 6.13 7.94 -14.76
CA ALA A 70 5.39 8.21 -15.99
C ALA A 70 3.99 7.56 -16.00
N TYR A 71 3.87 6.39 -15.36
CA TYR A 71 2.61 5.63 -15.28
C TYR A 71 2.28 5.29 -13.82
N PRO A 72 1.77 6.26 -13.02
CA PRO A 72 1.53 6.04 -11.60
C PRO A 72 0.31 5.14 -11.41
N VAL A 73 0.54 3.85 -11.21
CA VAL A 73 -0.52 2.82 -11.14
C VAL A 73 -1.59 3.18 -10.11
N GLY A 74 -1.25 3.83 -8.99
CA GLY A 74 -2.21 4.19 -7.95
C GLY A 74 -3.42 5.03 -8.42
N ILE A 75 -3.31 5.73 -9.55
CA ILE A 75 -4.41 6.55 -10.10
C ILE A 75 -5.66 5.73 -10.42
N VAL A 76 -5.53 4.43 -10.75
CA VAL A 76 -6.70 3.61 -11.12
C VAL A 76 -7.70 3.44 -9.97
N SER A 77 -7.26 3.64 -8.73
CA SER A 77 -8.12 3.61 -7.54
C SER A 77 -9.17 4.74 -7.49
N SER A 78 -8.98 5.78 -8.31
CA SER A 78 -9.88 6.94 -8.46
C SER A 78 -10.96 6.78 -9.53
N ASP A 79 -10.92 5.72 -10.36
CA ASP A 79 -11.93 5.48 -11.40
C ASP A 79 -13.28 5.03 -10.77
N LYS A 80 -14.33 4.94 -11.61
CA LYS A 80 -15.62 4.34 -11.26
C LYS A 80 -15.40 2.95 -10.66
N ARG A 81 -16.11 2.66 -9.56
CA ARG A 81 -15.90 1.46 -8.73
C ARG A 81 -15.90 0.14 -9.51
N ASP A 82 -16.85 -0.07 -10.42
CA ASP A 82 -16.88 -1.28 -11.25
C ASP A 82 -15.70 -1.36 -12.24
N ARG A 83 -15.27 -0.23 -12.81
CA ARG A 83 -14.09 -0.19 -13.69
C ARG A 83 -12.81 -0.44 -12.91
N TRP A 84 -12.72 0.13 -11.71
CA TRP A 84 -11.62 -0.17 -10.79
C TRP A 84 -11.62 -1.64 -10.38
N ALA A 85 -12.77 -2.25 -10.09
CA ALA A 85 -12.86 -3.67 -9.78
C ALA A 85 -12.35 -4.56 -10.93
N GLU A 86 -12.69 -4.22 -12.17
CA GLU A 86 -12.19 -4.93 -13.37
C GLU A 86 -10.67 -4.77 -13.53
N MET A 87 -10.14 -3.55 -13.38
CA MET A 87 -8.69 -3.27 -13.45
C MET A 87 -7.91 -3.91 -12.30
N TYR A 88 -8.49 -3.94 -11.10
CA TYR A 88 -7.89 -4.56 -9.93
C TYR A 88 -7.64 -6.06 -10.17
N LEU A 89 -8.61 -6.78 -10.75
CA LEU A 89 -8.45 -8.20 -11.10
C LEU A 89 -7.35 -8.40 -12.16
N GLN A 90 -7.24 -7.49 -13.14
CA GLN A 90 -6.17 -7.55 -14.13
C GLN A 90 -4.78 -7.31 -13.51
N LEU A 91 -4.68 -6.35 -12.57
CA LEU A 91 -3.45 -6.13 -11.82
C LEU A 91 -3.10 -7.36 -10.97
N GLU A 92 -4.06 -7.90 -10.23
CA GLU A 92 -3.87 -9.04 -9.34
C GLU A 92 -3.45 -10.32 -10.08
N ALA A 93 -3.88 -10.51 -11.33
CA ALA A 93 -3.52 -11.68 -12.13
C ALA A 93 -2.00 -11.87 -12.31
N HIS A 94 -1.20 -10.80 -12.20
CA HIS A 94 0.26 -10.91 -12.24
C HIS A 94 0.84 -11.17 -10.83
N PRO A 95 1.62 -12.24 -10.59
CA PRO A 95 2.08 -12.63 -9.24
C PRO A 95 2.81 -11.51 -8.47
N LYS A 96 3.65 -10.73 -9.14
CA LYS A 96 4.36 -9.59 -8.52
C LYS A 96 3.40 -8.49 -8.06
N ASN A 97 2.34 -8.25 -8.83
CA ASN A 97 1.36 -7.22 -8.54
C ASN A 97 0.42 -7.70 -7.42
N SER A 98 0.02 -8.97 -7.43
CA SER A 98 -0.74 -9.57 -6.32
C SER A 98 -0.02 -9.38 -4.98
N ASN A 99 1.27 -9.68 -4.91
CA ASN A 99 2.07 -9.45 -3.70
C ASN A 99 2.17 -7.97 -3.33
N SER A 100 2.26 -7.08 -4.31
CA SER A 100 2.32 -5.63 -4.09
C SER A 100 0.97 -5.07 -3.60
N LEU A 101 -0.14 -5.53 -4.17
CA LEU A 101 -1.50 -5.18 -3.77
C LEU A 101 -1.77 -5.62 -2.33
N ARG A 102 -1.48 -6.88 -1.99
CA ARG A 102 -1.58 -7.36 -0.59
C ARG A 102 -0.77 -6.49 0.37
N CYS A 103 0.47 -6.17 -0.01
CA CYS A 103 1.31 -5.28 0.80
C CYS A 103 0.71 -3.89 1.01
N ILE A 104 0.03 -3.33 0.00
CA ILE A 104 -0.64 -2.04 0.09
C ILE A 104 -1.87 -2.15 0.98
N GLU A 105 -2.69 -3.17 0.74
CA GLU A 105 -3.94 -3.37 1.46
C GLU A 105 -3.68 -3.61 2.95
N ASP A 106 -2.59 -4.29 3.30
CA ASP A 106 -2.21 -4.65 4.68
C ASP A 106 -1.60 -3.48 5.46
N ALA A 107 -1.19 -2.41 4.80
CA ALA A 107 -0.47 -1.31 5.46
C ALA A 107 -1.28 -0.65 6.58
N LEU A 108 -0.57 -0.26 7.66
CA LEU A 108 -1.16 0.40 8.85
C LEU A 108 -1.81 1.75 8.54
#